data_AF-A0A7S1A562-F1
#
_entry.id   AF-A0A7S1A562-F1
#
_cell.length_a   1.000
_cell.length_b   1.000
_cell.length_c   1.000
_cell.angle_alpha   90.00
_cell.angle_beta   90.00
_cell.angle_gamma   90.00
#
_symmetry.space_group_name_H-M   'P 1'
#
loop_
_entity.id
_entity.type
_entity.pdbx_description
1 polymer ?
#
loop_
_entity_poly.entity_id
_entity_poly.type
_entity_poly.pdbx_seq_one_letter_code
_entity_poly.pdbx_strand_id
1 'polypeptide(L)'
;VEFLDTSYVEVNEALLCATLGHMQKFLLSSDPKGDSFRTRFGKEVLERTYKVFVANATRKVSFNPAEVAQQSQLSLNAVSLLGSASTNVWLRKHLRSLSLSSSSLQQVLKESERADHKLPDVAIELTWVMRVDGLLRALSGSETSDESIKSDRKVGFRIISRIADILEGKQGFAPPRIKEDTLAAAPPTTAEERGYMEAEMWSKSAMRGQHRAMVREYHMGDKESVNEMILQQQCFTSTCGLEQIIHFLERGVAQESDGTLLGDGDIPVHRGSGAAWLTPEVIMTRCEKWMKEAKEFLKGTKEHASLSKTKKLAIAKQQSVSEKNHTVTLPLNITRAPLCEDRILLSFMKDGWKKIEITQEPNPFLPPEDHPRLKPADHFYATGAEDPPGKVVFAFPVAAMLRIVFSSLTVPMSEMIRRETIGEIRMHSTMMRLLALVERCEHWTTAHVAAKFLRIMCLVLDMRHGQTRADPDAEFVPLFIMANLCRRILKFMSPQLAYLGYGCNLSSAQQVLCKEALRMMSVILRVVTRMSFSDDAEIQAGCVEK
;
A
#
# COMPACT_ATOMS: atom_id res chain seq x y z
N VAL A 1 16.87 13.68 35.72
CA VAL A 1 17.17 12.36 35.11
C VAL A 1 16.98 11.24 36.12
N GLU A 2 17.38 11.44 37.38
CA GLU A 2 17.16 10.49 38.49
C GLU A 2 15.71 10.04 38.69
N PHE A 3 14.73 10.92 38.43
CA PHE A 3 13.30 10.57 38.47
C PHE A 3 12.83 9.54 37.43
N LEU A 4 13.63 9.22 36.40
CA LEU A 4 13.34 8.12 35.48
C LEU A 4 13.89 6.81 36.04
N ASP A 5 13.33 6.36 37.16
CA ASP A 5 13.61 5.06 37.75
C ASP A 5 12.43 4.11 37.49
N THR A 6 12.75 2.86 37.15
CA THR A 6 11.79 1.77 37.03
C THR A 6 11.02 1.49 38.31
N SER A 7 11.59 1.80 39.49
CA SER A 7 10.90 1.64 40.78
C SER A 7 9.66 2.53 40.92
N TYR A 8 9.52 3.59 40.12
CA TYR A 8 8.37 4.49 40.16
C TYR A 8 7.22 4.09 39.23
N VAL A 9 7.40 3.04 38.41
CA VAL A 9 6.40 2.63 37.40
C VAL A 9 5.06 2.25 38.04
N GLU A 10 5.03 1.73 39.27
CA GLU A 10 3.80 1.35 39.97
C GLU A 10 3.38 2.34 41.06
N VAL A 11 4.32 3.19 41.52
CA VAL A 11 4.12 4.03 42.71
C VAL A 11 3.82 5.49 42.33
N ASN A 12 4.32 5.98 41.19
CA ASN A 12 4.22 7.40 40.84
C ASN A 12 4.18 7.67 39.33
N GLU A 13 3.23 7.04 38.64
CA GLU A 13 3.07 7.17 37.18
C GLU A 13 2.79 8.60 36.71
N ALA A 14 2.04 9.37 37.50
CA ALA A 14 1.74 10.77 37.19
C ALA A 14 3.02 11.63 37.17
N LEU A 15 3.93 11.42 38.14
CA LEU A 15 5.22 12.10 38.17
C LEU A 15 6.10 11.68 36.99
N LEU A 16 6.14 10.39 36.64
CA LEU A 16 6.86 9.90 35.48
C LEU A 16 6.32 10.53 34.19
N CYS A 17 5.00 10.56 34.01
CA CYS A 17 4.35 11.21 32.88
C CYS A 17 4.74 12.70 32.75
N ALA A 18 4.66 13.46 33.85
CA ALA A 18 5.04 14.87 33.87
C ALA A 18 6.54 15.06 33.55
N THR A 19 7.40 14.19 34.10
CA THR A 19 8.85 14.22 33.88
C THR A 19 9.19 13.96 32.42
N LEU A 20 8.58 12.93 31.80
CA LEU A 20 8.75 12.62 30.38
C LEU A 20 8.29 13.78 29.50
N GLY A 21 7.14 14.38 29.81
CA GLY A 21 6.64 15.57 29.10
C GLY A 21 7.61 16.76 29.16
N HIS A 22 8.21 17.03 30.32
CA HIS A 22 9.23 18.08 30.45
C HIS A 22 10.50 17.77 29.66
N MET A 23 10.99 16.53 29.71
CA MET A 23 12.18 16.14 28.94
C MET A 23 11.93 16.23 27.43
N GLN A 24 10.75 15.84 26.97
CA GLN A 24 10.36 15.97 25.57
C GLN A 24 10.42 17.43 25.10
N LYS A 25 9.97 18.40 25.92
CA LYS A 25 10.11 19.84 25.59
C LYS A 25 11.56 20.25 25.37
N PHE A 26 12.46 19.82 26.26
CA PHE A 26 13.89 20.12 26.09
C PHE A 26 14.48 19.45 24.85
N LEU A 27 14.06 18.23 24.51
CA LEU A 27 14.49 17.55 23.29
C LEU A 27 14.04 18.27 22.02
N LEU A 28 12.85 18.87 22.01
CA LEU A 28 12.28 19.58 20.87
C LEU A 28 12.67 21.06 20.80
N SER A 29 13.18 21.65 21.89
CA SER A 29 13.54 23.08 21.91
C SER A 29 14.72 23.39 20.99
N SER A 30 14.58 24.39 20.13
CA SER A 30 15.66 24.91 19.28
C SER A 30 16.56 25.93 19.99
N ASP A 31 16.31 26.21 21.28
CA ASP A 31 17.12 27.14 22.05
C ASP A 31 18.45 26.51 22.53
N PRO A 32 19.44 27.32 22.98
CA PRO A 32 20.71 26.81 23.48
C PRO A 32 20.60 25.87 24.69
N LYS A 33 19.51 25.96 25.47
CA LYS A 33 19.27 25.05 26.61
C LYS A 33 18.86 23.67 26.10
N GLY A 34 18.04 23.60 25.06
CA GLY A 34 17.68 22.38 24.34
C GLY A 34 18.91 21.70 23.75
N ASP A 35 19.79 22.45 23.09
CA ASP A 35 21.05 21.91 22.55
C ASP A 35 21.97 21.36 23.65
N SER A 36 22.15 22.13 24.73
CA SER A 36 22.91 21.69 25.90
C SER A 36 22.32 20.43 26.52
N PHE A 37 20.99 20.35 26.63
CA PHE A 37 20.29 19.19 27.16
C PHE A 37 20.48 17.94 26.29
N ARG A 38 20.26 18.06 24.97
CA ARG A 38 20.47 16.96 24.01
C ARG A 38 21.90 16.42 24.08
N THR A 39 22.88 17.32 24.17
CA THR A 39 24.30 16.95 24.19
C THR A 39 24.73 16.29 25.50
N ARG A 40 24.28 16.82 26.65
CA ARG A 40 24.71 16.35 27.97
C ARG A 40 23.92 15.15 28.47
N PHE A 41 22.60 15.16 28.28
CA PHE A 41 21.68 14.21 28.91
C PHE A 41 20.92 13.33 27.91
N GLY A 42 21.01 13.62 26.60
CA GLY A 42 20.22 12.93 25.58
C GLY A 42 20.35 11.41 25.63
N LYS A 43 21.58 10.87 25.69
CA LYS A 43 21.80 9.41 25.79
C LYS A 43 21.12 8.80 27.02
N GLU A 44 21.39 9.36 28.20
CA GLU A 44 20.90 8.81 29.47
C GLU A 44 19.37 8.92 29.59
N VAL A 45 18.79 10.02 29.14
CA VAL A 45 17.33 10.22 29.11
C VAL A 45 16.69 9.16 28.23
N LEU A 46 17.21 8.92 27.02
CA LEU A 46 16.65 7.92 26.11
C LEU A 46 16.77 6.50 26.68
N GLU A 47 17.91 6.14 27.26
CA GLU A 47 18.11 4.84 27.90
C GLU A 47 17.16 4.62 29.07
N ARG A 48 16.97 5.61 29.94
CA ARG A 48 16.07 5.50 31.09
C ARG A 48 14.61 5.53 30.69
N THR A 49 14.20 6.41 29.77
CA THR A 49 12.84 6.42 29.22
C THR A 49 12.50 5.08 28.60
N TYR A 50 13.46 4.49 27.89
CA TYR A 50 13.32 3.18 27.28
C TYR A 50 13.11 2.08 28.33
N LYS A 51 13.89 2.07 29.42
CA LYS A 51 13.70 1.12 30.53
C LYS A 51 12.35 1.28 31.22
N VAL A 52 11.93 2.52 31.47
CA VAL A 52 10.59 2.82 32.03
C VAL A 52 9.49 2.28 31.11
N PHE A 53 9.63 2.48 29.80
CA PHE A 53 8.68 1.95 28.81
C PHE A 53 8.57 0.43 28.87
N VAL A 54 9.70 -0.29 28.82
CA VAL A 54 9.69 -1.76 28.86
C VAL A 54 9.11 -2.29 30.16
N ALA A 55 9.53 -1.73 31.30
CA ALA A 55 9.00 -2.12 32.60
C ALA A 55 7.48 -1.88 32.69
N ASN A 56 7.01 -0.72 32.24
CA ASN A 56 5.59 -0.40 32.23
C ASN A 56 4.78 -1.26 31.25
N ALA A 57 5.31 -1.56 30.06
CA ALA A 57 4.60 -2.34 29.05
C ALA A 57 4.55 -3.85 29.37
N THR A 58 5.49 -4.36 30.18
CA THR A 58 5.57 -5.78 30.55
C THR A 58 5.01 -6.10 31.94
N ARG A 59 4.68 -5.07 32.74
CA ARG A 59 4.07 -5.29 34.06
C ARG A 59 2.67 -5.88 33.91
N LYS A 60 2.28 -6.70 34.89
CA LYS A 60 0.94 -7.25 34.99
C LYS A 60 0.03 -6.20 35.59
N VAL A 61 -1.01 -5.82 34.86
CA VAL A 61 -2.08 -4.96 35.36
C VAL A 61 -3.27 -5.80 35.79
N SER A 62 -3.97 -5.37 36.83
CA SER A 62 -5.28 -5.97 37.14
C SER A 62 -6.28 -5.64 36.03
N PHE A 63 -7.38 -6.38 35.90
CA PHE A 63 -8.45 -6.08 34.94
C PHE A 63 -9.21 -4.77 35.26
N ASN A 64 -8.62 -3.89 36.07
CA ASN A 64 -9.12 -2.56 36.37
C ASN A 64 -8.89 -1.61 35.17
N PRO A 65 -9.96 -1.07 34.56
CA PRO A 65 -9.83 -0.16 33.43
C PRO A 65 -8.99 1.09 33.71
N ALA A 66 -8.99 1.59 34.96
CA ALA A 66 -8.22 2.77 35.32
C ALA A 66 -6.72 2.49 35.31
N GLU A 67 -6.30 1.32 35.80
CA GLU A 67 -4.90 0.89 35.81
C GLU A 67 -4.37 0.64 34.39
N VAL A 68 -5.18 0.01 33.55
CA VAL A 68 -4.89 -0.18 32.12
C VAL A 68 -4.75 1.17 31.40
N ALA A 69 -5.63 2.14 31.70
CA ALA A 69 -5.54 3.47 31.14
C ALA A 69 -4.27 4.22 31.58
N GLN A 70 -3.88 4.11 32.86
CA GLN A 70 -2.64 4.69 33.39
C GLN A 70 -1.39 4.05 32.75
N GLN A 71 -1.35 2.72 32.66
CA GLN A 71 -0.30 1.98 31.95
C GLN A 71 -0.19 2.43 30.49
N SER A 72 -1.32 2.54 29.78
CA SER A 72 -1.35 3.03 28.40
C SER A 72 -0.79 4.46 28.31
N GLN A 73 -1.21 5.36 29.19
CA GLN A 73 -0.78 6.75 29.19
C GLN A 73 0.73 6.91 29.43
N LEU A 74 1.31 6.16 30.38
CA LEU A 74 2.76 6.19 30.63
C LEU A 74 3.53 5.65 29.42
N SER A 75 3.05 4.57 28.80
CA SER A 75 3.62 4.01 27.58
C SER A 75 3.57 5.01 26.41
N LEU A 76 2.46 5.72 26.22
CA LEU A 76 2.34 6.77 25.20
C LEU A 76 3.33 7.90 25.43
N ASN A 77 3.48 8.38 26.67
CA ASN A 77 4.43 9.46 26.97
C ASN A 77 5.87 9.04 26.72
N ALA A 78 6.23 7.80 27.07
CA ALA A 78 7.57 7.27 26.80
C ALA A 78 7.82 7.11 25.30
N VAL A 79 6.89 6.52 24.55
CA VAL A 79 6.98 6.38 23.09
C VAL A 79 6.99 7.74 22.39
N SER A 80 6.23 8.72 22.89
CA SER A 80 6.19 10.09 22.36
C SER A 80 7.54 10.80 22.50
N LEU A 81 8.22 10.63 23.63
CA LEU A 81 9.58 11.14 23.84
C LEU A 81 10.57 10.46 22.89
N LEU A 82 10.55 9.12 22.80
CA LEU A 82 11.40 8.35 21.88
C LEU A 82 11.14 8.71 20.42
N GLY A 83 9.88 8.92 20.04
CA GLY A 83 9.45 9.38 18.72
C GLY A 83 9.95 10.79 18.43
N SER A 84 9.90 11.69 19.42
CA SER A 84 10.46 13.04 19.30
C SER A 84 11.97 13.02 19.11
N ALA A 85 12.68 12.14 19.81
CA ALA A 85 14.11 11.94 19.59
C ALA A 85 14.42 11.34 18.20
N SER A 86 13.47 10.61 17.60
CA SER A 86 13.63 10.01 16.27
C SER A 86 13.68 11.04 15.15
N THR A 87 13.12 12.24 15.36
CA THR A 87 13.17 13.35 14.39
C THR A 87 14.55 14.03 14.35
N ASN A 88 15.36 13.85 15.39
CA ASN A 88 16.70 14.44 15.50
C ASN A 88 17.78 13.41 15.14
N VAL A 89 18.48 13.65 14.03
CA VAL A 89 19.51 12.74 13.49
C VAL A 89 20.62 12.41 14.50
N TRP A 90 21.04 13.40 15.31
CA TRP A 90 22.06 13.20 16.33
C TRP A 90 21.62 12.26 17.44
N LEU A 91 20.33 12.24 17.78
CA LEU A 91 19.79 11.38 18.83
C LEU A 91 19.49 9.96 18.34
N ARG A 92 19.27 9.77 17.02
CA ARG A 92 19.07 8.44 16.43
C ARG A 92 20.21 7.48 16.73
N LYS A 93 21.46 7.96 16.84
CA LYS A 93 22.60 7.10 17.23
C LYS A 93 22.42 6.46 18.61
N HIS A 94 21.80 7.19 19.54
CA HIS A 94 21.50 6.69 20.87
C HIS A 94 20.30 5.74 20.86
N LEU A 95 19.26 6.06 20.09
CA LEU A 95 18.13 5.14 19.88
C LEU A 95 18.57 3.81 19.27
N ARG A 96 19.52 3.83 18.33
CA ARG A 96 20.11 2.64 17.70
C ARG A 96 20.85 1.73 18.68
N SER A 97 21.45 2.29 19.73
CA SER A 97 22.15 1.50 20.75
C SER A 97 21.21 0.88 21.78
N LEU A 98 19.93 1.24 21.78
CA LEU A 98 18.91 0.62 22.63
C LEU A 98 18.57 -0.77 22.05
N SER A 99 19.42 -1.77 22.29
CA SER A 99 19.12 -3.13 21.87
C SER A 99 18.19 -3.80 22.87
N LEU A 100 17.05 -4.24 22.37
CA LEU A 100 16.20 -5.20 23.04
C LEU A 100 16.81 -6.60 22.97
N SER A 101 16.66 -7.37 24.04
CA SER A 101 16.53 -8.81 23.86
C SER A 101 15.29 -9.05 22.97
N SER A 102 15.40 -9.95 22.00
CA SER A 102 14.29 -10.29 21.11
C SER A 102 13.00 -10.63 21.89
N SER A 103 13.14 -11.23 23.08
CA SER A 103 12.03 -11.61 23.96
C SER A 103 11.24 -10.42 24.51
N SER A 104 11.90 -9.41 25.08
CA SER A 104 11.20 -8.26 25.68
C SER A 104 10.49 -7.41 24.63
N LEU A 105 11.02 -7.32 23.42
CA LEU A 105 10.37 -6.61 22.31
C LEU A 105 9.10 -7.32 21.85
N GLN A 106 9.18 -8.64 21.64
CA GLN A 106 8.05 -9.46 21.23
C GLN A 106 6.92 -9.36 22.25
N GLN A 107 7.25 -9.43 23.55
CA GLN A 107 6.26 -9.28 24.62
C GLN A 107 5.55 -7.92 24.57
N VAL A 108 6.29 -6.82 24.42
CA VAL A 108 5.72 -5.47 24.34
C VAL A 108 4.79 -5.32 23.13
N LEU A 109 5.23 -5.80 21.96
CA LEU A 109 4.42 -5.77 20.75
C LEU A 109 3.17 -6.63 20.88
N LYS A 110 3.28 -7.78 21.55
CA LYS A 110 2.14 -8.68 21.78
C LYS A 110 1.09 -8.07 22.71
N GLU A 111 1.53 -7.36 23.73
CA GLU A 111 0.62 -6.65 24.63
C GLU A 111 -0.08 -5.49 23.92
N SER A 112 0.60 -4.80 23.00
CA SER A 112 -0.04 -3.84 22.09
C SER A 112 -1.08 -4.52 21.18
N GLU A 113 -0.83 -5.75 20.72
CA GLU A 113 -1.76 -6.53 19.89
C GLU A 113 -3.04 -6.92 20.65
N ARG A 114 -2.90 -7.30 21.93
CA ARG A 114 -4.01 -7.68 22.80
C ARG A 114 -4.84 -6.49 23.29
N ALA A 115 -4.26 -5.29 23.31
CA ALA A 115 -4.96 -4.09 23.77
C ALA A 115 -6.20 -3.77 22.91
N ASP A 116 -7.30 -3.42 23.57
CA ASP A 116 -8.53 -2.99 22.93
C ASP A 116 -8.26 -1.87 21.91
N HIS A 117 -8.85 -1.96 20.72
CA HIS A 117 -8.81 -0.91 19.69
C HIS A 117 -9.30 0.46 20.17
N LYS A 118 -10.06 0.51 21.26
CA LYS A 118 -10.50 1.76 21.92
C LYS A 118 -9.40 2.44 22.73
N LEU A 119 -8.37 1.70 23.16
CA LEU A 119 -7.24 2.29 23.86
C LEU A 119 -6.32 2.99 22.86
N PRO A 120 -5.63 4.06 23.29
CA PRO A 120 -4.64 4.71 22.43
C PRO A 120 -3.56 3.73 21.99
N ASP A 121 -3.15 3.85 20.73
CA ASP A 121 -2.23 2.90 20.13
C ASP A 121 -0.78 3.20 20.54
N VAL A 122 -0.16 2.28 21.28
CA VAL A 122 1.23 2.39 21.69
C VAL A 122 2.10 1.79 20.59
N ALA A 123 2.61 2.68 19.73
CA ALA A 123 3.27 2.32 18.47
C ALA A 123 4.81 2.50 18.55
N ILE A 124 5.47 1.70 19.38
CA ILE A 124 6.94 1.76 19.58
C ILE A 124 7.70 1.52 18.27
N GLU A 125 7.16 0.71 17.37
CA GLU A 125 7.70 0.43 16.05
C GLU A 125 7.85 1.67 15.16
N LEU A 126 7.08 2.73 15.44
CA LEU A 126 7.19 4.00 14.71
C LEU A 126 8.42 4.83 15.13
N THR A 127 9.07 4.48 16.23
CA THR A 127 10.30 5.14 16.70
C THR A 127 11.54 4.61 16.00
N TRP A 128 12.66 5.32 16.13
CA TRP A 128 13.96 4.86 15.63
C TRP A 128 14.65 3.80 16.48
N VAL A 129 13.98 3.34 17.55
CA VAL A 129 14.38 2.13 18.28
C VAL A 129 14.21 0.90 17.37
N MET A 130 13.17 0.89 16.53
CA MET A 130 12.90 -0.20 15.59
C MET A 130 13.25 0.20 14.15
N ARG A 131 14.35 -0.39 13.66
CA ARG A 131 14.80 -0.29 12.28
C ARG A 131 14.28 -1.46 11.45
N VAL A 132 14.54 -1.48 10.15
CA VAL A 132 14.14 -2.58 9.25
C VAL A 132 14.57 -3.94 9.81
N ASP A 133 15.80 -4.07 10.33
CA ASP A 133 16.27 -5.33 10.90
C ASP A 133 15.46 -5.76 12.13
N GLY A 134 15.16 -4.83 13.04
CA GLY A 134 14.32 -5.09 14.21
C GLY A 134 12.86 -5.39 13.85
N LEU A 135 12.32 -4.69 12.86
CA LEU A 135 10.96 -4.88 12.35
C LEU A 135 10.81 -6.26 11.69
N LEU A 136 11.74 -6.66 10.83
CA LEU A 136 11.74 -7.99 10.20
C LEU A 136 11.90 -9.12 11.24
N ARG A 137 12.78 -8.94 12.24
CA ARG A 137 12.88 -9.89 13.37
C ARG A 137 11.58 -9.99 14.16
N ALA A 138 10.83 -8.89 14.30
CA ALA A 138 9.54 -8.91 14.97
C ALA A 138 8.51 -9.79 14.22
N LEU A 139 8.59 -9.83 12.88
CA LEU A 139 7.74 -10.68 12.04
C LEU A 139 8.19 -12.15 12.00
N SER A 140 9.45 -12.44 12.35
CA SER A 140 10.09 -13.76 12.19
C SER A 140 9.75 -14.80 13.28
N GLY A 141 8.67 -14.61 14.05
CA GLY A 141 8.28 -15.53 15.14
C GLY A 141 7.94 -16.95 14.66
N SER A 142 8.04 -17.95 15.54
CA SER A 142 7.60 -19.32 15.26
C SER A 142 6.07 -19.40 15.16
N GLU A 143 5.55 -20.04 14.12
CA GLU A 143 4.11 -20.23 13.87
C GLU A 143 3.37 -20.90 15.04
N THR A 144 4.09 -21.70 15.82
CA THR A 144 3.57 -22.48 16.95
C THR A 144 3.58 -21.73 18.28
N SER A 145 4.19 -20.54 18.33
CA SER A 145 4.27 -19.76 19.56
C SER A 145 3.10 -18.78 19.64
N ASP A 146 2.33 -18.85 20.72
CA ASP A 146 1.32 -17.84 21.08
C ASP A 146 1.92 -16.43 21.22
N GLU A 147 3.25 -16.34 21.35
CA GLU A 147 4.02 -15.11 21.43
C GLU A 147 4.29 -14.45 20.07
N SER A 148 4.01 -15.13 18.96
CA SER A 148 4.22 -14.57 17.62
C SER A 148 3.23 -13.45 17.29
N ILE A 149 3.72 -12.40 16.61
CA ILE A 149 2.88 -11.34 16.04
C ILE A 149 2.05 -11.94 14.91
N LYS A 150 0.77 -11.56 14.82
CA LYS A 150 -0.14 -12.08 13.81
C LYS A 150 -0.30 -11.10 12.64
N SER A 151 -0.42 -11.63 11.43
CA SER A 151 -0.50 -10.82 10.20
C SER A 151 -1.86 -10.15 9.99
N ASP A 152 -2.90 -10.68 10.61
CA ASP A 152 -4.28 -10.17 10.57
C ASP A 152 -4.55 -9.14 11.68
N ARG A 153 -3.51 -8.67 12.41
CA ARG A 153 -3.67 -7.74 13.54
C ARG A 153 -3.03 -6.39 13.29
N LYS A 154 -3.52 -5.39 14.03
CA LYS A 154 -3.05 -3.99 13.97
C LYS A 154 -1.53 -3.85 14.10
N VAL A 155 -0.88 -4.64 14.96
CA VAL A 155 0.57 -4.57 15.16
C VAL A 155 1.33 -5.07 13.92
N GLY A 156 0.95 -6.23 13.38
CA GLY A 156 1.53 -6.76 12.14
C GLY A 156 1.37 -5.77 10.98
N PHE A 157 0.18 -5.19 10.82
CA PHE A 157 -0.07 -4.13 9.84
C PHE A 157 0.86 -2.92 10.04
N ARG A 158 0.97 -2.40 11.28
CA ARG A 158 1.82 -1.24 11.56
C ARG A 158 3.29 -1.51 11.31
N ILE A 159 3.78 -2.71 11.61
CA ILE A 159 5.17 -3.11 11.31
C ILE A 159 5.41 -3.07 9.80
N ILE A 160 4.55 -3.68 8.99
CA ILE A 160 4.69 -3.68 7.52
C ILE A 160 4.59 -2.25 6.96
N SER A 161 3.60 -1.47 7.40
CA SER A 161 3.42 -0.07 7.01
C SER A 161 4.64 0.78 7.40
N ARG A 162 5.25 0.49 8.56
CA ARG A 162 6.45 1.16 9.02
C ARG A 162 7.68 0.82 8.18
N ILE A 163 7.85 -0.45 7.79
CA ILE A 163 8.91 -0.83 6.84
C ILE A 163 8.74 -0.02 5.55
N ALA A 164 7.52 0.08 5.02
CA ALA A 164 7.25 0.89 3.83
C ALA A 164 7.62 2.37 4.03
N ASP A 165 7.28 2.96 5.17
CA ASP A 165 7.66 4.34 5.50
C ASP A 165 9.19 4.53 5.54
N ILE A 166 9.93 3.60 6.16
CA ILE A 166 11.40 3.69 6.23
C ILE A 166 12.01 3.61 4.82
N LEU A 167 11.54 2.68 3.98
CA LEU A 167 12.07 2.54 2.61
C LEU A 167 11.73 3.72 1.70
N GLU A 168 10.66 4.45 1.99
CA GLU A 168 10.30 5.73 1.34
C GLU A 168 11.10 6.93 1.83
N GLY A 169 11.90 6.77 2.89
CA GLY A 169 12.56 7.88 3.56
C GLY A 169 11.62 8.74 4.41
N LYS A 170 10.42 8.25 4.74
CA LYS A 170 9.51 8.94 5.66
C LYS A 170 9.99 8.77 7.09
N GLN A 171 10.11 9.89 7.79
CA GLN A 171 10.31 9.89 9.24
C GLN A 171 8.98 9.50 9.89
N GLY A 172 8.96 8.36 10.59
CA GLY A 172 7.73 7.72 11.08
C GLY A 172 6.97 8.49 12.15
N PHE A 173 7.63 9.50 12.75
CA PHE A 173 7.03 10.41 13.71
C PHE A 173 7.04 11.82 13.10
N ALA A 174 5.86 12.36 12.79
CA ALA A 174 5.74 13.79 12.59
C ALA A 174 5.94 14.45 13.97
N PRO A 175 6.82 15.46 14.11
CA PRO A 175 6.92 16.17 15.38
C PRO A 175 5.54 16.72 15.73
N PRO A 176 5.11 16.63 17.00
CA PRO A 176 3.86 17.26 17.41
C PRO A 176 3.92 18.74 17.03
N ARG A 177 2.89 19.24 16.34
CA ARG A 177 2.74 20.68 16.16
C ARG A 177 2.49 21.26 17.54
N ILE A 178 3.53 21.80 18.16
CA ILE A 178 3.42 22.51 19.42
C ILE A 178 2.55 23.75 19.12
N LYS A 179 1.25 23.66 19.41
CA LYS A 179 0.46 24.87 19.66
C LYS A 179 0.91 25.35 21.04
N GLU A 180 1.34 26.60 21.14
CA GLU A 180 1.98 27.18 22.33
C GLU A 180 1.19 26.97 23.64
N ASP A 181 -0.12 26.70 23.57
CA ASP A 181 -0.99 26.53 24.74
C ASP A 181 -1.46 25.10 25.03
N THR A 182 -1.17 24.10 24.18
CA THR A 182 -1.59 22.71 24.44
C THR A 182 -0.42 21.74 24.31
N LEU A 183 0.05 21.31 25.49
CA LEU A 183 1.05 20.28 25.75
C LEU A 183 0.75 18.89 25.15
N ALA A 184 -0.36 18.74 24.43
CA ALA A 184 -0.72 17.48 23.82
C ALA A 184 0.14 17.28 22.57
N ALA A 185 1.12 16.37 22.67
CA ALA A 185 1.69 15.80 21.48
C ALA A 185 0.54 15.27 20.61
N ALA A 186 0.54 15.59 19.31
CA ALA A 186 -0.38 14.93 18.40
C ALA A 186 -0.21 13.41 18.60
N PRO A 187 -1.28 12.66 18.87
CA PRO A 187 -1.15 11.23 19.10
C PRO A 187 -0.47 10.57 17.89
N PRO A 188 0.32 9.51 18.11
CA PRO A 188 0.86 8.74 17.00
C PRO A 188 -0.28 8.35 16.07
N THR A 189 -0.06 8.45 14.75
CA THR A 189 -1.06 8.10 13.74
C THR A 189 -1.58 6.69 14.01
N THR A 190 -2.91 6.58 14.20
CA THR A 190 -3.52 5.31 14.60
C THR A 190 -3.37 4.26 13.49
N ALA A 191 -3.50 2.97 13.84
CA ALA A 191 -3.55 1.91 12.83
C ALA A 191 -4.64 2.16 11.78
N GLU A 192 -5.79 2.70 12.19
CA GLU A 192 -6.90 3.02 11.31
C GLU A 192 -6.60 4.20 10.37
N GLU A 193 -6.04 5.29 10.88
CA GLU A 193 -5.58 6.42 10.05
C GLU A 193 -4.54 5.97 9.02
N ARG A 194 -3.62 5.08 9.43
CA ARG A 194 -2.68 4.42 8.52
C ARG A 194 -3.40 3.57 7.49
N GLY A 195 -4.40 2.81 7.90
CA GLY A 195 -5.30 2.08 7.02
C GLY A 195 -5.86 2.99 5.93
N TYR A 196 -6.43 4.13 6.29
CA TYR A 196 -6.96 5.09 5.32
C TYR A 196 -5.89 5.62 4.36
N MET A 197 -4.68 5.92 4.85
CA MET A 197 -3.57 6.29 3.97
C MET A 197 -3.17 5.15 3.02
N GLU A 198 -3.16 3.90 3.50
CA GLU A 198 -2.94 2.72 2.67
C GLU A 198 -4.12 2.42 1.76
N ALA A 199 -5.31 2.96 2.01
CA ALA A 199 -6.40 2.85 1.06
C ALA A 199 -6.20 3.78 -0.14
N GLU A 200 -5.39 4.83 -0.02
CA GLU A 200 -5.18 5.75 -1.12
C GLU A 200 -4.34 5.12 -2.25
N MET A 201 -4.71 5.45 -3.50
CA MET A 201 -3.90 5.09 -4.65
C MET A 201 -2.63 5.96 -4.69
N TRP A 202 -1.47 5.34 -4.90
CA TRP A 202 -0.21 6.09 -4.94
C TRP A 202 -0.23 7.19 -6.01
N SER A 203 0.29 8.36 -5.67
CA SER A 203 0.38 9.48 -6.60
C SER A 203 1.78 9.59 -7.20
N LYS A 204 1.88 9.46 -8.54
CA LYS A 204 3.15 9.64 -9.27
C LYS A 204 3.72 11.05 -9.13
N SER A 205 2.89 12.07 -8.95
CA SER A 205 3.35 13.44 -8.72
C SER A 205 3.91 13.60 -7.30
N ALA A 206 3.23 13.04 -6.30
CA ALA A 206 3.71 13.06 -4.91
C ALA A 206 5.06 12.35 -4.77
N MET A 207 5.19 11.15 -5.35
CA MET A 207 6.43 10.37 -5.32
C MET A 207 7.58 11.07 -6.03
N ARG A 208 7.33 11.70 -7.19
CA ARG A 208 8.34 12.53 -7.87
C ARG A 208 8.71 13.77 -7.06
N GLY A 209 7.75 14.36 -6.35
CA GLY A 209 7.97 15.45 -5.42
C GLY A 209 8.90 15.03 -4.27
N GLN A 210 8.61 13.88 -3.65
CA GLN A 210 9.44 13.28 -2.59
C GLN A 210 10.85 12.96 -3.09
N HIS A 211 10.97 12.30 -4.24
CA HIS A 211 12.27 12.05 -4.87
C HIS A 211 13.06 13.35 -5.06
N ARG A 212 12.44 14.39 -5.61
CA ARG A 212 13.10 15.70 -5.80
C ARG A 212 13.44 16.39 -4.48
N ALA A 213 12.61 16.25 -3.45
CA ALA A 213 12.90 16.78 -2.12
C ALA A 213 14.13 16.08 -1.54
N MET A 214 14.16 14.75 -1.61
CA MET A 214 15.27 13.95 -1.10
C MET A 214 16.57 14.18 -1.88
N VAL A 215 16.52 14.26 -3.21
CA VAL A 215 17.70 14.62 -4.01
C VAL A 215 18.19 16.01 -3.62
N ARG A 216 17.29 16.97 -3.37
CA ARG A 216 17.70 18.30 -2.87
C ARG A 216 18.34 18.20 -1.49
N GLU A 217 17.78 17.45 -0.54
CA GLU A 217 18.38 17.24 0.78
C GLU A 217 19.78 16.61 0.69
N TYR A 218 19.96 15.62 -0.18
CA TYR A 218 21.27 15.02 -0.44
C TYR A 218 22.31 16.04 -0.93
N HIS A 219 21.90 16.96 -1.82
CA HIS A 219 22.79 17.98 -2.37
C HIS A 219 22.97 19.19 -1.44
N MET A 220 22.01 19.46 -0.54
CA MET A 220 21.93 20.72 0.22
C MET A 220 22.22 20.60 1.72
N GLY A 221 22.36 19.40 2.31
CA GLY A 221 22.64 19.35 3.75
C GLY A 221 22.98 17.99 4.36
N ASP A 222 22.01 17.10 4.50
CA ASP A 222 22.11 15.98 5.45
C ASP A 222 22.46 14.65 4.77
N LYS A 223 23.76 14.48 4.47
CA LYS A 223 24.30 13.23 3.91
C LYS A 223 24.06 12.02 4.84
N GLU A 224 23.95 12.23 6.15
CA GLU A 224 23.75 11.13 7.11
C GLU A 224 22.36 10.51 6.97
N SER A 225 21.31 11.33 6.86
CA SER A 225 19.94 10.86 6.67
C SER A 225 19.78 10.01 5.39
N VAL A 226 20.40 10.45 4.29
CA VAL A 226 20.34 9.69 3.02
C VAL A 226 21.14 8.39 3.09
N ASN A 227 22.34 8.43 3.68
CA ASN A 227 23.13 7.22 3.92
C ASN A 227 22.38 6.22 4.81
N GLU A 228 21.66 6.71 5.82
CA GLU A 228 20.82 5.89 6.69
C GLU A 228 19.70 5.18 5.91
N MET A 229 19.00 5.90 5.04
CA MET A 229 17.97 5.30 4.18
C MET A 229 18.56 4.21 3.27
N ILE A 230 19.72 4.46 2.65
CA ILE A 230 20.41 3.47 1.80
C ILE A 230 20.76 2.23 2.61
N LEU A 231 21.28 2.40 3.83
CA LEU A 231 21.60 1.27 4.73
C LEU A 231 20.35 0.47 5.11
N GLN A 232 19.21 1.13 5.35
CA GLN A 232 17.95 0.44 5.65
C GLN A 232 17.44 -0.36 4.44
N GLN A 233 17.54 0.17 3.23
CA GLN A 233 17.19 -0.54 2.00
C GLN A 233 18.13 -1.72 1.74
N GLN A 234 19.44 -1.53 1.89
CA GLN A 234 20.42 -2.61 1.78
C GLN A 234 20.14 -3.71 2.82
N CYS A 235 19.81 -3.33 4.05
CA CYS A 235 19.41 -4.28 5.09
C CYS A 235 18.16 -5.05 4.69
N PHE A 236 17.14 -4.39 4.13
CA PHE A 236 15.93 -5.04 3.65
C PHE A 236 16.24 -6.08 2.57
N THR A 237 16.99 -5.69 1.54
CA THR A 237 17.32 -6.59 0.42
C THR A 237 18.23 -7.74 0.84
N SER A 238 19.31 -7.46 1.58
CA SER A 238 20.28 -8.48 2.01
C SER A 238 19.72 -9.51 2.99
N THR A 239 18.63 -9.18 3.67
CA THR A 239 17.93 -10.11 4.58
C THR A 239 16.78 -10.84 3.89
N CYS A 240 16.59 -10.70 2.57
CA CYS A 240 15.42 -11.21 1.85
C CYS A 240 14.10 -10.71 2.48
N GLY A 241 14.04 -9.42 2.82
CA GLY A 241 12.93 -8.82 3.55
C GLY A 241 11.58 -8.96 2.84
N LEU A 242 11.55 -8.97 1.49
CA LEU A 242 10.32 -9.22 0.73
C LEU A 242 9.80 -10.63 0.98
N GLU A 243 10.66 -11.63 0.87
CA GLU A 243 10.34 -13.04 1.14
C GLU A 243 9.82 -13.23 2.56
N GLN A 244 10.46 -12.60 3.56
CA GLN A 244 10.02 -12.68 4.95
C GLN A 244 8.60 -12.10 5.14
N ILE A 245 8.27 -11.00 4.48
CA ILE A 245 6.94 -10.38 4.58
C ILE A 245 5.89 -11.21 3.85
N ILE A 246 6.20 -11.74 2.66
CA ILE A 246 5.28 -12.65 1.95
C ILE A 246 4.99 -13.85 2.85
N HIS A 247 6.03 -14.48 3.40
CA HIS A 247 5.86 -15.63 4.28
C HIS A 247 5.06 -15.28 5.54
N PHE A 248 5.31 -14.11 6.15
CA PHE A 248 4.52 -13.63 7.29
C PHE A 248 3.03 -13.47 6.96
N LEU A 249 2.71 -12.90 5.80
CA LEU A 249 1.31 -12.76 5.35
C LEU A 249 0.67 -14.12 5.02
N GLU A 250 1.41 -15.05 4.45
CA GLU A 250 0.98 -16.43 4.16
C GLU A 250 0.74 -17.27 5.43
N ARG A 251 1.35 -16.94 6.56
CA ARG A 251 1.12 -17.65 7.83
C ARG A 251 -0.27 -17.39 8.41
N GLY A 252 -0.71 -16.13 8.40
CA GLY A 252 -2.08 -15.82 8.82
C GLY A 252 -3.13 -16.47 7.92
N VAL A 253 -2.74 -16.82 6.69
CA VAL A 253 -3.61 -17.50 5.73
C VAL A 253 -3.93 -18.94 6.16
N ALA A 254 -2.92 -19.72 6.57
CA ALA A 254 -3.07 -21.13 6.90
C ALA A 254 -3.93 -21.38 8.15
N GLN A 255 -3.91 -20.44 9.11
CA GLN A 255 -4.66 -20.57 10.37
C GLN A 255 -6.18 -20.40 10.20
N GLU A 256 -6.65 -19.71 9.15
CA GLU A 256 -8.09 -19.53 8.91
C GLU A 256 -8.72 -20.74 8.18
N SER A 257 -7.95 -21.48 7.37
CA SER A 257 -8.45 -22.61 6.58
C SER A 257 -8.75 -23.90 7.37
N ASP A 258 -8.21 -24.05 8.58
CA ASP A 258 -8.52 -25.20 9.45
C ASP A 258 -9.91 -25.12 10.11
N GLY A 259 -10.64 -24.01 9.94
CA GLY A 259 -11.96 -23.80 10.53
C GLY A 259 -13.14 -23.79 9.54
N THR A 260 -12.90 -23.81 8.22
CA THR A 260 -13.99 -23.69 7.24
C THR A 260 -13.71 -24.52 5.99
N LEU A 261 -14.28 -25.72 5.95
CA LEU A 261 -14.48 -26.49 4.72
C LEU A 261 -15.46 -25.71 3.82
N LEU A 262 -14.94 -24.82 2.97
CA LEU A 262 -15.68 -24.27 1.84
C LEU A 262 -15.24 -24.98 0.56
N GLY A 263 -16.26 -25.45 -0.15
CA GLY A 263 -16.18 -26.52 -1.13
C GLY A 263 -15.38 -26.20 -2.40
N ASP A 264 -14.97 -27.31 -3.01
CA ASP A 264 -14.47 -27.43 -4.37
C ASP A 264 -15.26 -26.53 -5.34
N GLY A 265 -14.61 -25.44 -5.73
CA GLY A 265 -15.01 -24.57 -6.82
C GLY A 265 -13.82 -24.35 -7.74
N ASP A 266 -13.55 -25.33 -8.59
CA ASP A 266 -12.76 -25.29 -9.83
C ASP A 266 -11.64 -24.24 -9.90
N ILE A 267 -10.55 -24.49 -9.17
CA ILE A 267 -9.22 -24.14 -9.64
C ILE A 267 -8.47 -25.47 -9.81
N PRO A 268 -8.21 -25.93 -11.05
CA PRO A 268 -7.37 -27.10 -11.24
C PRO A 268 -5.94 -26.72 -10.87
N VAL A 269 -5.59 -26.93 -9.61
CA VAL A 269 -4.20 -27.00 -9.17
C VAL A 269 -3.66 -28.33 -9.67
N HIS A 270 -3.29 -28.39 -10.95
CA HIS A 270 -2.55 -29.52 -11.51
C HIS A 270 -1.14 -29.55 -10.89
N ARG A 271 -1.02 -30.11 -9.70
CA ARG A 271 0.25 -30.68 -9.22
C ARG A 271 0.45 -32.00 -9.95
N GLY A 272 1.30 -32.00 -10.97
CA GLY A 272 1.79 -33.23 -11.58
C GLY A 272 1.39 -33.40 -13.05
N SER A 273 2.17 -32.82 -13.94
CA SER A 273 2.67 -33.40 -15.21
C SER A 273 3.22 -32.26 -16.06
N GLY A 274 4.27 -32.56 -16.82
CA GLY A 274 5.15 -31.58 -17.45
C GLY A 274 4.46 -30.51 -18.31
N ALA A 275 5.20 -29.42 -18.49
CA ALA A 275 4.88 -28.19 -19.23
C ALA A 275 4.60 -28.38 -20.74
N ALA A 276 3.83 -29.40 -21.13
CA ALA A 276 3.45 -29.66 -22.52
C ALA A 276 2.34 -28.73 -23.05
N TRP A 277 1.65 -28.00 -22.17
CA TRP A 277 0.56 -27.08 -22.52
C TRP A 277 1.00 -25.60 -22.63
N LEU A 278 2.30 -25.34 -22.49
CA LEU A 278 2.92 -24.01 -22.53
C LEU A 278 3.88 -23.84 -23.72
N THR A 279 3.59 -24.42 -24.88
CA THR A 279 4.35 -24.11 -26.10
C THR A 279 4.09 -22.65 -26.50
N PRO A 280 5.11 -21.87 -26.90
CA PRO A 280 4.96 -20.47 -27.34
C PRO A 280 3.81 -20.25 -28.33
N GLU A 281 3.59 -21.19 -29.26
CA GLU A 281 2.52 -21.15 -30.29
C GLU A 281 1.10 -21.21 -29.71
N VAL A 282 0.83 -22.15 -28.80
CA VAL A 282 -0.47 -22.27 -28.11
C VAL A 282 -0.78 -21.01 -27.32
N ILE A 283 0.25 -20.41 -26.73
CA ILE A 283 0.06 -19.24 -25.89
C ILE A 283 -0.05 -17.96 -26.73
N MET A 284 0.71 -17.81 -27.82
CA MET A 284 0.53 -16.74 -28.81
C MET A 284 -0.88 -16.76 -29.41
N THR A 285 -1.37 -17.93 -29.82
CA THR A 285 -2.75 -18.10 -30.31
C THR A 285 -3.79 -17.64 -29.28
N ARG A 286 -3.55 -17.93 -27.99
CA ARG A 286 -4.42 -17.44 -26.90
C ARG A 286 -4.30 -15.94 -26.68
N CYS A 287 -3.10 -15.37 -26.75
CA CYS A 287 -2.86 -13.94 -26.64
C CYS A 287 -3.51 -13.16 -27.79
N GLU A 288 -3.41 -13.63 -29.03
CA GLU A 288 -4.10 -13.06 -30.19
C GLU A 288 -5.62 -13.10 -30.00
N LYS A 289 -6.16 -14.25 -29.59
CA LYS A 289 -7.59 -14.40 -29.27
C LYS A 289 -8.02 -13.40 -28.19
N TRP A 290 -7.25 -13.25 -27.12
CA TRP A 290 -7.57 -12.32 -26.04
C TRP A 290 -7.38 -10.86 -26.44
N MET A 291 -6.39 -10.54 -27.27
CA MET A 291 -6.24 -9.21 -27.83
C MET A 291 -7.42 -8.87 -28.74
N LYS A 292 -7.91 -9.85 -29.51
CA LYS A 292 -9.13 -9.72 -30.30
C LYS A 292 -10.36 -9.52 -29.42
N GLU A 293 -10.55 -10.33 -28.38
CA GLU A 293 -11.65 -10.20 -27.42
C GLU A 293 -11.58 -8.85 -26.68
N ALA A 294 -10.40 -8.41 -26.26
CA ALA A 294 -10.20 -7.10 -25.62
C ALA A 294 -10.45 -5.95 -26.60
N LYS A 295 -10.00 -6.05 -27.86
CA LYS A 295 -10.28 -5.08 -28.93
C LYS A 295 -11.78 -5.03 -29.24
N GLU A 296 -12.46 -6.17 -29.30
CA GLU A 296 -13.91 -6.28 -29.52
C GLU A 296 -14.69 -5.71 -28.33
N PHE A 297 -14.26 -5.99 -27.10
CA PHE A 297 -14.82 -5.38 -25.89
C PHE A 297 -14.65 -3.85 -25.87
N LEU A 298 -13.46 -3.36 -26.22
CA LEU A 298 -13.16 -1.93 -26.35
C LEU A 298 -13.95 -1.28 -27.51
N LYS A 299 -14.19 -2.02 -28.60
CA LYS A 299 -15.01 -1.59 -29.73
C LYS A 299 -16.49 -1.53 -29.35
N GLY A 300 -17.02 -2.55 -28.67
CA GLY A 300 -18.41 -2.58 -28.19
C GLY A 300 -18.67 -1.47 -27.18
N THR A 301 -17.74 -1.21 -26.27
CA THR A 301 -17.84 -0.05 -25.35
C THR A 301 -17.77 1.29 -26.09
N LYS A 302 -16.95 1.41 -27.15
CA LYS A 302 -16.89 2.61 -28.02
C LYS A 302 -18.17 2.83 -28.82
N GLU A 303 -18.72 1.78 -29.41
CA GLU A 303 -19.98 1.81 -30.16
C GLU A 303 -21.15 2.17 -29.23
N HIS A 304 -21.18 1.58 -28.05
CA HIS A 304 -22.17 1.88 -27.02
C HIS A 304 -22.06 3.33 -26.51
N ALA A 305 -20.85 3.85 -26.29
CA ALA A 305 -20.62 5.25 -25.95
C ALA A 305 -21.06 6.20 -27.08
N SER A 306 -20.82 5.81 -28.35
CA SER A 306 -21.26 6.58 -29.52
C SER A 306 -22.79 6.62 -29.64
N LEU A 307 -23.45 5.48 -29.42
CA LEU A 307 -24.91 5.35 -29.39
C LEU A 307 -25.52 6.20 -28.28
N SER A 308 -24.91 6.21 -27.10
CA SER A 308 -25.29 7.07 -25.97
C SER A 308 -25.14 8.55 -26.31
N LYS A 309 -24.04 8.95 -26.99
CA LYS A 309 -23.83 10.33 -27.46
C LYS A 309 -24.90 10.74 -28.47
N THR A 310 -25.25 9.89 -29.43
CA THR A 310 -26.35 10.13 -30.37
C THR A 310 -27.72 10.19 -29.70
N LYS A 311 -28.00 9.32 -28.72
CA LYS A 311 -29.25 9.36 -27.94
C LYS A 311 -29.36 10.65 -27.13
N LYS A 312 -28.29 11.08 -26.45
CA LYS A 312 -28.23 12.37 -25.75
C LYS A 312 -28.38 13.55 -26.69
N LEU A 313 -27.79 13.50 -27.89
CA LEU A 313 -27.98 14.51 -28.94
C LEU A 313 -29.42 14.53 -29.48
N ALA A 314 -30.08 13.37 -29.59
CA ALA A 314 -31.47 13.27 -30.00
C ALA A 314 -32.43 13.82 -28.93
N ILE A 315 -32.16 13.50 -27.65
CA ILE A 315 -32.91 14.03 -26.49
C ILE A 315 -32.70 15.54 -26.37
N ALA A 316 -31.45 16.02 -26.46
CA ALA A 316 -31.14 17.45 -26.46
C ALA A 316 -31.74 18.17 -27.67
N LYS A 317 -31.82 17.53 -28.85
CA LYS A 317 -32.54 18.07 -30.00
C LYS A 317 -34.05 18.14 -29.75
N GLN A 318 -34.66 17.10 -29.17
CA GLN A 318 -36.08 17.13 -28.78
C GLN A 318 -36.36 18.21 -27.74
N GLN A 319 -35.47 18.41 -26.76
CA GLN A 319 -35.56 19.49 -25.77
C GLN A 319 -35.32 20.87 -26.40
N SER A 320 -34.39 21.00 -27.36
CA SER A 320 -34.16 22.28 -28.08
C SER A 320 -35.30 22.67 -29.03
N VAL A 321 -36.11 21.70 -29.48
CA VAL A 321 -37.34 21.98 -30.24
C VAL A 321 -38.46 22.50 -29.31
N SER A 322 -38.37 22.23 -27.99
CA SER A 322 -39.24 22.79 -26.96
C SER A 322 -38.80 24.19 -26.49
N GLU A 323 -37.53 24.56 -26.67
CA GLU A 323 -36.98 25.84 -26.22
C GLU A 323 -36.35 26.61 -27.40
N LYS A 324 -37.21 27.18 -28.25
CA LYS A 324 -36.79 28.34 -29.06
C LYS A 324 -36.68 29.55 -28.15
N ASN A 325 -35.45 29.85 -27.72
CA ASN A 325 -34.80 31.16 -27.77
C ASN A 325 -33.56 31.13 -26.87
N HIS A 326 -32.37 31.08 -27.47
CA HIS A 326 -31.19 31.92 -27.16
C HIS A 326 -29.95 31.30 -27.82
N THR A 327 -29.45 31.97 -28.86
CA THR A 327 -28.17 31.66 -29.52
C THR A 327 -27.02 32.25 -28.70
N VAL A 328 -26.08 31.39 -28.29
CA VAL A 328 -24.73 31.82 -27.88
C VAL A 328 -23.71 31.07 -28.73
N THR A 329 -22.97 31.82 -29.53
CA THR A 329 -21.84 31.38 -30.35
C THR A 329 -20.58 31.26 -29.47
N LEU A 330 -19.82 30.18 -29.61
CA LEU A 330 -18.46 30.07 -29.07
C LEU A 330 -17.46 29.74 -30.20
N PRO A 331 -16.31 30.42 -30.27
CA PRO A 331 -15.34 30.21 -31.33
C PRO A 331 -14.46 28.98 -31.05
N LEU A 332 -14.33 28.11 -32.07
CA LEU A 332 -13.38 27.00 -32.11
C LEU A 332 -12.06 27.51 -32.67
N ASN A 333 -11.00 27.47 -31.87
CA ASN A 333 -9.63 27.49 -32.37
C ASN A 333 -8.81 26.47 -31.58
N ILE A 334 -8.50 25.33 -32.21
CA ILE A 334 -7.62 24.29 -31.65
C ILE A 334 -6.50 24.07 -32.66
N THR A 335 -5.33 24.62 -32.36
CA THR A 335 -4.07 24.31 -33.03
C THR A 335 -3.53 22.95 -32.58
N ARG A 336 -2.97 22.20 -33.54
CA ARG A 336 -2.46 20.82 -33.39
C ARG A 336 -1.22 20.78 -32.49
N ALA A 337 -1.28 19.98 -31.42
CA ALA A 337 -0.15 19.55 -30.60
C ALA A 337 -0.19 18.02 -30.43
N PRO A 338 0.95 17.33 -30.24
CA PRO A 338 1.01 15.87 -30.30
C PRO A 338 0.19 15.21 -29.19
N LEU A 339 -0.51 14.12 -29.54
CA LEU A 339 -1.46 13.40 -28.72
C LEU A 339 -0.75 12.69 -27.56
N CYS A 340 -0.93 13.20 -26.34
CA CYS A 340 -0.59 12.48 -25.11
C CYS A 340 -1.65 11.39 -24.85
N GLU A 341 -1.22 10.17 -24.53
CA GLU A 341 -2.06 9.00 -24.23
C GLU A 341 -3.12 9.27 -23.13
N ASP A 342 -2.83 10.19 -22.20
CA ASP A 342 -3.78 10.64 -21.17
C ASP A 342 -4.99 11.40 -21.74
N ARG A 343 -4.85 12.07 -22.89
CA ARG A 343 -5.90 12.92 -23.49
C ARG A 343 -6.99 12.11 -24.19
N ILE A 344 -6.64 10.98 -24.82
CA ILE A 344 -7.63 10.11 -25.45
C ILE A 344 -8.49 9.46 -24.38
N LEU A 345 -7.87 8.93 -23.31
CA LEU A 345 -8.57 8.36 -22.16
C LEU A 345 -9.45 9.40 -21.43
N LEU A 346 -8.93 10.61 -21.20
CA LEU A 346 -9.71 11.72 -20.64
C LEU A 346 -10.82 12.19 -21.58
N SER A 347 -10.68 12.08 -22.91
CA SER A 347 -11.74 12.43 -23.86
C SER A 347 -12.86 11.39 -23.87
N PHE A 348 -12.54 10.10 -23.75
CA PHE A 348 -13.53 9.02 -23.58
C PHE A 348 -14.30 9.16 -22.26
N MET A 349 -13.62 9.53 -21.17
CA MET A 349 -14.26 9.76 -19.87
C MET A 349 -15.03 11.09 -19.85
N LYS A 350 -14.50 12.19 -20.39
CA LYS A 350 -15.20 13.50 -20.44
C LYS A 350 -16.47 13.48 -21.29
N ASP A 351 -16.48 12.78 -22.43
CA ASP A 351 -17.64 12.75 -23.32
C ASP A 351 -18.81 11.94 -22.72
N GLY A 352 -18.53 10.99 -21.83
CA GLY A 352 -19.55 10.28 -21.04
C GLY A 352 -20.07 11.07 -19.83
N TRP A 353 -19.29 12.04 -19.33
CA TRP A 353 -19.40 12.63 -17.98
C TRP A 353 -19.77 14.13 -17.95
N LYS A 354 -20.65 14.61 -18.83
CA LYS A 354 -21.30 15.90 -18.52
C LYS A 354 -22.17 15.71 -17.28
N LYS A 355 -21.90 16.52 -16.24
CA LYS A 355 -22.67 16.67 -14.99
C LYS A 355 -24.17 16.59 -15.33
N ILE A 356 -24.81 15.50 -14.94
CA ILE A 356 -26.27 15.44 -14.86
C ILE A 356 -26.58 16.06 -13.51
N GLU A 357 -27.10 17.28 -13.50
CA GLU A 357 -27.82 17.80 -12.34
C GLU A 357 -29.06 16.91 -12.19
N ILE A 358 -29.09 16.14 -11.10
CA ILE A 358 -30.09 15.10 -10.87
C ILE A 358 -31.35 15.78 -10.32
N THR A 359 -32.40 15.89 -11.13
CA THR A 359 -33.77 15.78 -10.63
C THR A 359 -34.00 14.30 -10.33
N GLN A 360 -34.20 13.98 -9.05
CA GLN A 360 -34.45 12.62 -8.57
C GLN A 360 -35.83 12.16 -9.05
N GLU A 361 -35.87 11.29 -10.05
CA GLU A 361 -36.95 10.31 -10.18
C GLU A 361 -36.34 8.90 -10.03
N PRO A 362 -37.00 8.00 -9.27
CA PRO A 362 -36.50 6.65 -9.04
C PRO A 362 -36.55 5.84 -10.34
N ASN A 363 -35.38 5.38 -10.78
CA ASN A 363 -35.24 4.60 -12.01
C ASN A 363 -35.72 3.15 -11.78
N PRO A 364 -36.77 2.67 -12.48
CA PRO A 364 -37.36 1.35 -12.29
C PRO A 364 -36.46 0.19 -12.77
N PHE A 365 -35.26 0.47 -13.28
CA PHE A 365 -34.28 -0.52 -13.74
C PHE A 365 -33.09 -0.70 -12.79
N LEU A 366 -33.15 -0.16 -11.57
CA LEU A 366 -32.23 -0.56 -10.52
C LEU A 366 -32.57 -2.00 -10.11
N PRO A 367 -31.60 -2.94 -10.08
CA PRO A 367 -31.87 -4.25 -9.51
C PRO A 367 -32.22 -4.10 -8.03
N PRO A 368 -32.98 -5.06 -7.47
CA PRO A 368 -33.49 -5.00 -6.10
C PRO A 368 -32.36 -4.72 -5.10
N GLU A 369 -32.70 -3.98 -4.04
CA GLU A 369 -31.78 -3.57 -2.97
C GLU A 369 -31.04 -4.76 -2.32
N ASP A 370 -31.57 -5.98 -2.49
CA ASP A 370 -31.06 -7.23 -1.92
C ASP A 370 -30.03 -7.97 -2.80
N HIS A 371 -29.64 -7.43 -3.97
CA HIS A 371 -28.53 -8.03 -4.72
C HIS A 371 -27.25 -7.82 -3.90
N PRO A 372 -26.43 -8.86 -3.60
CA PRO A 372 -25.19 -8.75 -2.83
C PRO A 372 -24.15 -7.96 -3.63
N ARG A 373 -24.36 -6.66 -3.72
CA ARG A 373 -23.48 -5.69 -4.36
C ARG A 373 -22.49 -5.28 -3.30
N LEU A 374 -21.27 -5.82 -3.43
CA LEU A 374 -19.99 -5.21 -3.08
C LEU A 374 -20.16 -3.89 -2.31
N LYS A 375 -20.51 -3.97 -1.02
CA LYS A 375 -20.19 -2.86 -0.13
C LYS A 375 -18.67 -2.94 -0.05
N PRO A 376 -17.91 -1.95 -0.57
CA PRO A 376 -16.50 -1.91 -0.23
C PRO A 376 -16.43 -2.01 1.29
N ALA A 377 -15.57 -2.90 1.79
CA ALA A 377 -15.24 -2.88 3.20
C ALA A 377 -14.52 -1.54 3.43
N ASP A 378 -15.31 -0.49 3.69
CA ASP A 378 -14.85 0.85 4.02
C ASP A 378 -14.31 0.91 5.47
N HIS A 379 -14.28 -0.25 6.13
CA HIS A 379 -13.86 -0.42 7.51
C HIS A 379 -12.45 -1.02 7.55
N PHE A 380 -11.58 -0.40 8.36
CA PHE A 380 -10.22 -0.88 8.57
C PHE A 380 -10.17 -2.15 9.42
N TYR A 381 -10.97 -2.17 10.49
CA TYR A 381 -11.12 -3.34 11.35
C TYR A 381 -12.17 -4.30 10.79
N ALA A 382 -11.93 -5.60 10.95
CA ALA A 382 -12.92 -6.62 10.64
C ALA A 382 -14.12 -6.46 11.58
N THR A 383 -15.33 -6.44 11.03
CA THR A 383 -16.56 -6.22 11.78
C THR A 383 -17.33 -7.54 11.91
N GLY A 384 -17.12 -8.24 13.02
CA GLY A 384 -17.85 -9.45 13.40
C GLY A 384 -17.92 -9.57 14.91
N ALA A 385 -19.05 -10.01 15.47
CA ALA A 385 -19.17 -10.25 16.90
C ALA A 385 -18.19 -11.34 17.40
N GLU A 386 -17.75 -12.20 16.49
CA GLU A 386 -16.76 -13.27 16.71
C GLU A 386 -15.33 -12.82 16.39
N ASP A 387 -15.14 -11.64 15.78
CA ASP A 387 -13.81 -11.18 15.43
C ASP A 387 -13.08 -10.67 16.68
N PRO A 388 -11.86 -11.15 16.93
CA PRO A 388 -11.09 -10.72 18.07
C PRO A 388 -10.65 -9.24 17.93
N PRO A 389 -10.51 -8.50 19.04
CA PRO A 389 -10.24 -7.06 19.01
C PRO A 389 -8.95 -6.73 18.25
N GLY A 390 -8.98 -5.69 17.42
CA GLY A 390 -7.82 -5.25 16.64
C GLY A 390 -7.48 -6.11 15.41
N LYS A 391 -8.39 -7.01 14.98
CA LYS A 391 -8.30 -7.70 13.68
C LYS A 391 -8.51 -6.71 12.55
N VAL A 392 -7.60 -6.73 11.57
CA VAL A 392 -7.54 -5.79 10.45
C VAL A 392 -7.92 -6.52 9.17
N VAL A 393 -8.65 -5.84 8.28
CA VAL A 393 -8.99 -6.37 6.96
C VAL A 393 -7.70 -6.67 6.17
N PHE A 394 -7.55 -7.90 5.69
CA PHE A 394 -6.31 -8.41 5.08
C PHE A 394 -5.77 -7.57 3.90
N ALA A 395 -6.65 -6.85 3.21
CA ALA A 395 -6.27 -5.94 2.13
C ALA A 395 -5.31 -4.83 2.58
N PHE A 396 -5.37 -4.35 3.83
CA PHE A 396 -4.48 -3.28 4.30
C PHE A 396 -3.03 -3.74 4.51
N PRO A 397 -2.75 -4.87 5.21
CA PRO A 397 -1.40 -5.47 5.22
C PRO A 397 -0.83 -5.73 3.83
N VAL A 398 -1.64 -6.27 2.91
CA VAL A 398 -1.23 -6.51 1.52
C VAL A 398 -0.94 -5.19 0.81
N ALA A 399 -1.77 -4.16 0.97
CA ALA A 399 -1.54 -2.83 0.39
C ALA A 399 -0.23 -2.21 0.90
N ALA A 400 0.09 -2.36 2.19
CA ALA A 400 1.34 -1.90 2.79
C ALA A 400 2.54 -2.68 2.24
N MET A 401 2.46 -4.01 2.09
CA MET A 401 3.49 -4.82 1.44
C MET A 401 3.70 -4.40 -0.02
N LEU A 402 2.63 -4.16 -0.78
CA LEU A 402 2.75 -3.64 -2.14
C LEU A 402 3.42 -2.27 -2.14
N ARG A 403 3.22 -1.44 -1.11
CA ARG A 403 3.90 -0.16 -0.97
C ARG A 403 5.41 -0.32 -0.76
N ILE A 404 5.85 -1.29 0.07
CA ILE A 404 7.26 -1.68 0.21
C ILE A 404 7.88 -1.99 -1.16
N VAL A 405 7.21 -2.84 -1.94
CA VAL A 405 7.66 -3.23 -3.27
C VAL A 405 7.74 -2.02 -4.19
N PHE A 406 6.69 -1.20 -4.23
CA PHE A 406 6.63 -0.03 -5.09
C PHE A 406 7.71 1.00 -4.75
N SER A 407 7.99 1.22 -3.46
CA SER A 407 9.04 2.11 -2.99
C SER A 407 10.42 1.59 -3.35
N SER A 408 10.60 0.27 -3.28
CA SER A 408 11.78 -0.46 -3.76
C SER A 408 11.91 -0.50 -5.30
N LEU A 409 11.02 0.16 -6.04
CA LEU A 409 11.14 0.34 -7.50
C LEU A 409 11.23 1.81 -7.93
N THR A 410 10.76 2.75 -7.11
CA THR A 410 10.50 4.13 -7.54
C THR A 410 11.26 5.22 -6.77
N VAL A 411 11.59 4.99 -5.51
CA VAL A 411 12.43 5.89 -4.71
C VAL A 411 13.88 5.70 -5.17
N PRO A 412 14.70 6.76 -5.33
CA PRO A 412 16.05 6.59 -5.89
C PRO A 412 16.88 5.74 -4.93
N MET A 413 17.15 4.53 -5.40
CA MET A 413 18.00 3.54 -4.78
C MET A 413 19.34 3.50 -5.52
N SER A 414 20.26 2.73 -4.96
CA SER A 414 21.23 2.04 -5.79
C SER A 414 20.50 1.29 -6.91
N GLU A 415 20.89 1.54 -8.15
CA GLU A 415 20.37 0.86 -9.33
C GLU A 415 20.47 -0.68 -9.21
N MET A 416 21.46 -1.15 -8.44
CA MET A 416 21.66 -2.55 -8.10
C MET A 416 20.47 -3.12 -7.34
N ILE A 417 20.04 -2.48 -6.24
CA ILE A 417 18.92 -2.93 -5.41
C ILE A 417 17.63 -3.00 -6.25
N ARG A 418 17.38 -1.97 -7.06
CA ARG A 418 16.21 -1.95 -7.95
C ARG A 418 16.22 -3.14 -8.92
N ARG A 419 17.38 -3.49 -9.50
CA ARG A 419 17.51 -4.63 -10.42
C ARG A 419 17.34 -5.95 -9.70
N GLU A 420 17.88 -6.10 -8.51
CA GLU A 420 17.70 -7.28 -7.66
C GLU A 420 16.22 -7.48 -7.34
N THR A 421 15.52 -6.44 -6.88
CA THR A 421 14.08 -6.47 -6.61
C THR A 421 13.26 -6.80 -7.87
N ILE A 422 13.58 -6.22 -9.03
CA ILE A 422 12.94 -6.59 -10.30
C ILE A 422 13.18 -8.06 -10.62
N GLY A 423 14.41 -8.55 -10.46
CA GLY A 423 14.75 -9.96 -10.68
C GLY A 423 13.96 -10.89 -9.77
N GLU A 424 13.88 -10.56 -8.48
CA GLU A 424 13.14 -11.32 -7.47
C GLU A 424 11.64 -11.37 -7.78
N ILE A 425 11.02 -10.24 -8.14
CA ILE A 425 9.58 -10.19 -8.48
C ILE A 425 9.30 -10.89 -9.81
N ARG A 426 10.23 -10.87 -10.77
CA ARG A 426 10.09 -11.60 -12.04
C ARG A 426 10.15 -13.11 -11.86
N MET A 427 10.69 -13.62 -10.74
CA MET A 427 10.67 -15.04 -10.45
C MET A 427 9.22 -15.55 -10.39
N HIS A 428 8.94 -16.62 -11.12
CA HIS A 428 7.59 -17.17 -11.22
C HIS A 428 6.98 -17.49 -9.86
N SER A 429 7.75 -18.08 -8.95
CA SER A 429 7.32 -18.40 -7.58
C SER A 429 6.88 -17.16 -6.80
N THR A 430 7.70 -16.11 -6.77
CA THR A 430 7.43 -14.86 -6.05
C THR A 430 6.20 -14.15 -6.62
N MET A 431 6.12 -14.03 -7.95
CA MET A 431 4.98 -13.41 -8.62
C MET A 431 3.67 -14.14 -8.33
N MET A 432 3.66 -15.48 -8.37
CA MET A 432 2.47 -16.27 -8.07
C MET A 432 2.03 -16.12 -6.61
N ARG A 433 2.97 -16.04 -5.67
CA ARG A 433 2.67 -15.80 -4.25
C ARG A 433 2.11 -14.39 -4.01
N LEU A 434 2.72 -13.37 -4.62
CA LEU A 434 2.17 -12.00 -4.59
C LEU A 434 0.76 -11.94 -5.18
N LEU A 435 0.53 -12.63 -6.31
CA LEU A 435 -0.79 -12.72 -6.93
C LEU A 435 -1.79 -13.43 -6.02
N ALA A 436 -1.40 -14.54 -5.38
CA ALA A 436 -2.26 -15.26 -4.44
C ALA A 436 -2.67 -14.39 -3.25
N LEU A 437 -1.75 -13.60 -2.69
CA LEU A 437 -2.06 -12.63 -1.63
C LEU A 437 -3.07 -11.57 -2.09
N VAL A 438 -2.93 -11.06 -3.31
CA VAL A 438 -3.87 -10.08 -3.88
C VAL A 438 -5.23 -10.69 -4.16
N GLU A 439 -5.28 -11.93 -4.66
CA GLU A 439 -6.54 -12.64 -4.96
C GLU A 439 -7.31 -13.02 -3.70
N ARG A 440 -6.61 -13.27 -2.59
CA ARG A 440 -7.23 -13.51 -1.28
C ARG A 440 -7.92 -12.26 -0.72
N CYS A 441 -7.54 -11.06 -1.15
CA CYS A 441 -8.27 -9.86 -0.76
C CYS A 441 -9.69 -9.94 -1.37
N GLU A 442 -10.69 -10.31 -0.56
CA GLU A 442 -12.09 -10.60 -0.94
C GLU A 442 -12.68 -9.61 -1.97
N HIS A 443 -12.21 -8.36 -1.93
CA HIS A 443 -12.54 -7.32 -2.87
C HIS A 443 -11.28 -6.68 -3.49
N TRP A 444 -11.12 -6.83 -4.80
CA TRP A 444 -9.97 -6.30 -5.55
C TRP A 444 -9.82 -4.78 -5.49
N THR A 445 -10.90 -4.08 -5.17
CA THR A 445 -10.94 -2.62 -5.04
C THR A 445 -10.64 -2.13 -3.63
N THR A 446 -10.72 -2.98 -2.59
CA THR A 446 -10.41 -2.58 -1.22
C THR A 446 -8.94 -2.18 -1.12
N ALA A 447 -8.69 -1.02 -0.52
CA ALA A 447 -7.39 -0.37 -0.46
C ALA A 447 -6.62 -0.29 -1.79
N HIS A 448 -7.34 -0.36 -2.92
CA HIS A 448 -6.81 -0.41 -4.28
C HIS A 448 -5.77 -1.54 -4.50
N VAL A 449 -5.84 -2.66 -3.77
CA VAL A 449 -4.80 -3.72 -3.80
C VAL A 449 -4.50 -4.23 -5.20
N ALA A 450 -5.52 -4.56 -6.00
CA ALA A 450 -5.30 -5.08 -7.35
C ALA A 450 -4.73 -4.00 -8.29
N ALA A 451 -5.17 -2.74 -8.14
CA ALA A 451 -4.65 -1.64 -8.94
C ALA A 451 -3.17 -1.32 -8.58
N LYS A 452 -2.81 -1.40 -7.29
CA LYS A 452 -1.44 -1.27 -6.80
C LYS A 452 -0.54 -2.37 -7.34
N PHE A 453 -1.01 -3.61 -7.30
CA PHE A 453 -0.29 -4.75 -7.86
C PHE A 453 -0.07 -4.59 -9.37
N LEU A 454 -1.11 -4.27 -10.14
CA LEU A 454 -0.99 -4.00 -11.58
C LEU A 454 0.03 -2.89 -11.87
N ARG A 455 0.04 -1.83 -11.06
CA ARG A 455 0.99 -0.73 -11.21
C ARG A 455 2.44 -1.15 -10.96
N ILE A 456 2.68 -2.00 -9.96
CA ILE A 456 4.01 -2.58 -9.70
C ILE A 456 4.43 -3.42 -10.90
N MET A 457 3.55 -4.30 -11.37
CA MET A 457 3.86 -5.17 -12.51
C MET A 457 4.08 -4.39 -13.80
N CYS A 458 3.41 -3.24 -13.98
CA CYS A 458 3.73 -2.31 -15.06
C CYS A 458 5.16 -1.75 -14.98
N LEU A 459 5.76 -1.64 -13.80
CA LEU A 459 7.16 -1.19 -13.65
C LEU A 459 8.14 -2.35 -13.81
N VAL A 460 7.81 -3.53 -13.27
CA VAL A 460 8.66 -4.72 -13.30
C VAL A 460 8.76 -5.30 -14.71
N LEU A 461 7.67 -5.27 -15.47
CA LEU A 461 7.59 -5.85 -16.81
C LEU A 461 7.77 -4.84 -17.95
N ASP A 462 7.97 -3.54 -17.66
CA ASP A 462 8.29 -2.59 -18.74
C ASP A 462 9.69 -2.89 -19.31
N MET A 463 9.86 -2.57 -20.58
CA MET A 463 11.16 -2.67 -21.27
C MET A 463 12.14 -1.66 -20.66
N ARG A 464 13.40 -2.07 -20.43
CA ARG A 464 14.44 -1.14 -19.95
C ARG A 464 14.72 -0.06 -21.01
N HIS A 465 15.12 1.13 -20.57
CA HIS A 465 15.58 2.16 -21.51
C HIS A 465 16.78 1.64 -22.33
N GLY A 466 16.65 1.66 -23.67
CA GLY A 466 17.65 1.12 -24.59
C GLY A 466 17.51 -0.37 -24.90
N GLN A 467 16.60 -1.09 -24.24
CA GLN A 467 16.31 -2.48 -24.58
C GLN A 467 15.45 -2.52 -25.86
N THR A 468 16.02 -3.08 -26.91
CA THR A 468 15.37 -3.23 -28.22
C THR A 468 14.69 -4.59 -28.39
N ARG A 469 15.14 -5.61 -27.64
CA ARG A 469 14.58 -6.98 -27.67
C ARG A 469 14.25 -7.50 -26.27
N ALA A 470 13.11 -8.15 -26.17
CA ALA A 470 12.66 -8.89 -24.99
C ALA A 470 13.03 -10.37 -25.14
N ASP A 471 13.56 -10.97 -24.08
CA ASP A 471 13.87 -12.39 -24.01
C ASP A 471 12.57 -13.19 -23.76
N PRO A 472 12.12 -14.03 -24.70
CA PRO A 472 10.90 -14.80 -24.55
C PRO A 472 10.93 -15.70 -23.30
N ASP A 473 12.05 -16.36 -23.04
CA ASP A 473 12.12 -17.37 -21.98
C ASP A 473 11.94 -16.74 -20.59
N ALA A 474 12.46 -15.53 -20.41
CA ALA A 474 12.38 -14.79 -19.16
C ALA A 474 11.09 -13.97 -19.01
N GLU A 475 10.53 -13.43 -20.10
CA GLU A 475 9.47 -12.41 -20.02
C GLU A 475 8.07 -12.97 -20.34
N PHE A 476 7.98 -14.10 -21.03
CA PHE A 476 6.70 -14.62 -21.52
C PHE A 476 5.75 -15.07 -20.41
N VAL A 477 6.23 -15.87 -19.46
CA VAL A 477 5.41 -16.41 -18.36
C VAL A 477 4.82 -15.27 -17.49
N PRO A 478 5.59 -14.26 -17.04
CA PRO A 478 5.04 -13.11 -16.34
C PRO A 478 3.98 -12.33 -17.12
N LEU A 479 4.21 -12.07 -18.41
CA LEU A 479 3.23 -11.36 -19.23
C LEU A 479 1.92 -12.15 -19.37
N PHE A 480 2.01 -13.47 -19.54
CA PHE A 480 0.84 -14.34 -19.63
C PHE A 480 0.01 -14.34 -18.33
N ILE A 481 0.67 -14.40 -17.17
CA ILE A 481 0.00 -14.33 -15.86
C ILE A 481 -0.72 -13.00 -15.71
N MET A 482 -0.05 -11.88 -16.05
CA MET A 482 -0.65 -10.55 -15.96
C MET A 482 -1.79 -10.35 -16.95
N ALA A 483 -1.70 -10.88 -18.18
CA ALA A 483 -2.79 -10.86 -19.15
C ALA A 483 -4.04 -11.57 -18.62
N ASN A 484 -3.87 -12.74 -17.99
CA ASN A 484 -4.95 -13.49 -17.38
C ASN A 484 -5.59 -12.75 -16.20
N LEU A 485 -4.79 -12.10 -15.37
CA LEU A 485 -5.31 -11.26 -14.29
C LEU A 485 -6.13 -10.09 -14.86
N CYS A 486 -5.59 -9.35 -15.84
CA CYS A 486 -6.31 -8.26 -16.49
C CYS A 486 -7.64 -8.74 -17.10
N ARG A 487 -7.66 -9.91 -17.75
CA ARG A 487 -8.88 -10.53 -18.29
C ARG A 487 -9.92 -10.79 -17.19
N ARG A 488 -9.51 -11.37 -16.06
CA ARG A 488 -10.41 -11.63 -14.93
C ARG A 488 -10.96 -10.33 -14.34
N ILE A 489 -10.12 -9.30 -14.17
CA ILE A 489 -10.52 -7.94 -13.73
C ILE A 489 -11.55 -7.35 -14.68
N LEU A 490 -11.29 -7.36 -15.99
CA LEU A 490 -12.22 -6.78 -16.96
C LEU A 490 -13.53 -7.57 -17.04
N LYS A 491 -13.49 -8.91 -16.92
CA LYS A 491 -14.70 -9.74 -16.86
C LYS A 491 -15.53 -9.43 -15.61
N PHE A 492 -14.89 -9.29 -14.46
CA PHE A 492 -15.54 -8.88 -13.21
C PHE A 492 -16.20 -7.50 -13.33
N MET A 493 -15.53 -6.55 -13.99
CA MET A 493 -16.04 -5.20 -14.23
C MET A 493 -17.08 -5.12 -15.36
N SER A 494 -17.17 -6.13 -16.22
CA SER A 494 -17.98 -6.10 -17.46
C SER A 494 -19.45 -5.76 -17.24
N PRO A 495 -20.17 -6.30 -16.22
CA PRO A 495 -21.56 -5.92 -15.99
C PRO A 495 -21.69 -4.42 -15.67
N GLN A 496 -20.83 -3.89 -14.80
CA GLN A 496 -20.85 -2.47 -14.43
C GLN A 496 -20.49 -1.55 -15.60
N LEU A 497 -19.57 -2.00 -16.46
CA LEU A 497 -19.19 -1.29 -17.68
C LEU A 497 -20.32 -1.29 -18.72
N ALA A 498 -21.10 -2.37 -18.83
CA ALA A 498 -22.23 -2.46 -19.76
C ALA A 498 -23.38 -1.49 -19.41
N TYR A 499 -23.59 -1.22 -18.11
CA TYR A 499 -24.60 -0.28 -17.63
C TYR A 499 -24.10 1.16 -17.44
N LEU A 500 -22.85 1.44 -17.85
CA LEU A 500 -22.25 2.76 -17.66
C LEU A 500 -23.01 3.84 -18.43
N GLY A 501 -23.56 4.81 -17.71
CA GLY A 501 -24.39 5.88 -18.29
C GLY A 501 -25.90 5.61 -18.28
N TYR A 502 -26.35 4.45 -17.79
CA TYR A 502 -27.77 4.15 -17.51
C TYR A 502 -28.12 4.30 -16.02
N GLY A 503 -27.53 5.29 -15.35
CA GLY A 503 -27.68 5.50 -13.90
C GLY A 503 -26.68 4.70 -13.03
N CYS A 504 -25.88 3.80 -13.63
CA CYS A 504 -24.75 3.18 -12.96
C CYS A 504 -23.46 3.95 -13.24
N ASN A 505 -22.76 4.37 -12.18
CA ASN A 505 -21.42 4.95 -12.24
C ASN A 505 -20.44 4.03 -11.53
N LEU A 506 -19.23 3.90 -12.08
CA LEU A 506 -18.14 3.22 -11.39
C LEU A 506 -17.70 4.04 -10.17
N SER A 507 -17.42 3.38 -9.06
CA SER A 507 -16.75 4.01 -7.93
C SER A 507 -15.35 4.49 -8.32
N SER A 508 -14.78 5.44 -7.55
CA SER A 508 -13.40 5.90 -7.77
C SER A 508 -12.40 4.73 -7.80
N ALA A 509 -12.55 3.77 -6.90
CA ALA A 509 -11.68 2.59 -6.83
C ALA A 509 -11.80 1.69 -8.07
N GLN A 510 -13.02 1.47 -8.55
CA GLN A 510 -13.29 0.73 -9.79
C GLN A 510 -12.69 1.42 -11.02
N GLN A 511 -12.80 2.74 -11.11
CA GLN A 511 -12.21 3.51 -12.21
C GLN A 511 -10.68 3.39 -12.21
N VAL A 512 -10.06 3.49 -11.04
CA VAL A 512 -8.60 3.32 -10.88
C VAL A 512 -8.17 1.91 -11.29
N LEU A 513 -8.92 0.89 -10.87
CA LEU A 513 -8.64 -0.50 -11.24
C LEU A 513 -8.71 -0.72 -12.76
N CYS A 514 -9.76 -0.23 -13.41
CA CYS A 514 -9.89 -0.28 -14.87
C CYS A 514 -8.71 0.44 -15.56
N LYS A 515 -8.32 1.61 -15.07
CA LYS A 515 -7.19 2.38 -15.62
C LYS A 515 -5.87 1.61 -15.53
N GLU A 516 -5.56 1.03 -14.37
CA GLU A 516 -4.32 0.26 -14.21
C GLU A 516 -4.36 -1.07 -14.98
N ALA A 517 -5.53 -1.70 -15.15
CA ALA A 517 -5.66 -2.89 -15.98
C ALA A 517 -5.36 -2.60 -17.46
N LEU A 518 -5.91 -1.50 -17.99
CA LEU A 518 -5.61 -1.04 -19.35
C LEU A 518 -4.13 -0.64 -19.50
N ARG A 519 -3.55 0.00 -18.48
CA ARG A 519 -2.11 0.32 -18.46
C ARG A 519 -1.26 -0.94 -18.57
N MET A 520 -1.58 -1.98 -17.80
CA MET A 520 -0.87 -3.25 -17.85
C MET A 520 -1.00 -3.93 -19.22
N MET A 521 -2.20 -3.93 -19.81
CA MET A 521 -2.40 -4.42 -21.18
C MET A 521 -1.56 -3.68 -22.21
N SER A 522 -1.38 -2.36 -22.06
CA SER A 522 -0.49 -1.56 -22.92
C SER A 522 0.98 -1.95 -22.76
N VAL A 523 1.44 -2.23 -21.53
CA VAL A 523 2.79 -2.75 -21.27
C VAL A 523 2.96 -4.11 -21.94
N ILE A 524 2.00 -5.03 -21.76
CA ILE A 524 2.04 -6.35 -22.39
C ILE A 524 2.18 -6.24 -23.90
N LEU A 525 1.33 -5.43 -24.56
CA LEU A 525 1.38 -5.23 -26.00
C LEU A 525 2.76 -4.69 -26.45
N ARG A 526 3.31 -3.72 -25.72
CA ARG A 526 4.62 -3.13 -26.04
C ARG A 526 5.76 -4.12 -25.91
N VAL A 527 5.73 -4.99 -24.91
CA VAL A 527 6.78 -6.00 -24.69
C VAL A 527 6.67 -7.12 -25.72
N VAL A 528 5.46 -7.65 -25.94
CA VAL A 528 5.19 -8.72 -26.93
C VAL A 528 5.61 -8.31 -28.34
N THR A 529 5.33 -7.07 -28.76
CA THR A 529 5.74 -6.56 -30.08
C THR A 529 7.26 -6.43 -30.25
N ARG A 530 8.03 -6.59 -29.16
CA ARG A 530 9.50 -6.52 -29.15
C ARG A 530 10.15 -7.83 -28.69
N MET A 531 9.38 -8.88 -28.46
CA MET A 531 9.91 -10.21 -28.15
C MET A 531 10.51 -10.85 -29.41
N SER A 532 11.69 -11.44 -29.28
CA SER A 532 12.31 -12.22 -30.36
C SER A 532 11.82 -13.67 -30.30
N PHE A 533 10.74 -13.99 -31.01
CA PHE A 533 10.18 -15.34 -31.11
C PHE A 533 11.01 -16.25 -32.03
N SER A 534 11.75 -15.67 -32.97
CA SER A 534 12.65 -16.38 -33.87
C SER A 534 13.82 -15.48 -34.27
N ASP A 535 14.98 -16.10 -34.54
CA ASP A 535 16.11 -15.43 -35.20
C ASP A 535 15.84 -15.20 -36.69
N ASP A 536 14.86 -15.91 -37.25
CA ASP A 536 14.39 -15.72 -38.63
C ASP A 536 13.49 -14.49 -38.74
N ALA A 537 13.88 -13.54 -39.61
CA ALA A 537 13.21 -12.26 -39.79
C ALA A 537 11.78 -12.39 -40.36
N GLU A 538 11.51 -13.39 -41.20
CA GLU A 538 10.17 -13.60 -41.78
C GLU A 538 9.22 -14.20 -40.75
N ILE A 539 9.70 -15.17 -39.96
CA ILE A 539 8.92 -15.75 -38.84
C ILE A 539 8.66 -14.68 -37.78
N GLN A 540 9.68 -13.89 -37.44
CA GLN A 540 9.55 -12.79 -36.50
C GLN A 540 8.56 -11.72 -36.96
N ALA A 541 8.60 -11.33 -38.24
CA ALA A 541 7.65 -10.38 -38.81
C ALA A 541 6.22 -10.92 -38.77
N GLY A 542 6.05 -12.21 -39.13
CA GLY A 542 4.75 -12.89 -39.07
C GLY A 542 4.14 -12.99 -37.66
N CYS A 543 4.98 -13.11 -36.62
CA CYS A 543 4.54 -13.13 -35.22
C CYS A 543 4.20 -11.75 -34.62
N VAL A 544 4.71 -10.66 -35.22
CA VAL A 544 4.49 -9.28 -34.72
C VAL A 544 3.36 -8.56 -35.46
N GLU A 545 3.13 -8.88 -36.74
CA GLU A 545 2.10 -8.23 -37.57
C GLU A 545 0.68 -8.78 -37.39
N LYS A 546 0.50 -9.96 -36.80
CA LYS A 546 -0.82 -10.58 -36.50
C LYS A 546 -1.27 -10.27 -35.08
#